data_AF-V4TIK2-F1
#
_entry.id   AF-V4TIK2-F1
#
_cell.length_a   1.000
_cell.length_b   1.000
_cell.length_c   1.000
_cell.angle_alpha   90.00
_cell.angle_beta   90.00
_cell.angle_gamma   90.00
#
_symmetry.space_group_name_H-M   'P 1'
#
loop_
_entity.id
_entity.type
_entity.pdbx_description
1 polymer ?
#
loop_
_entity_poly.entity_id
_entity_poly.type
_entity_poly.pdbx_seq_one_letter_code
_entity_poly.pdbx_strand_id
1 'polypeptide(L)'
;MPIGKDQLLPSQEEGQRLTSALPKSQLRSFEDHGHFLFLEDGVDLVTIIKGASYYRRGKSLDYISDFMPPTATEFNELNEENRWMSVLMSPVMLSTLEDGKIVRGLSGIPSEGPVLLVGYHNLMGFEVYTMVPQFLIERKILLRGLTHPILFVDSKDGGLPDLGPYDKFRIMGAVPVSAVNFYKLMSSKSHALLYPGGMREAMHRKGEEYKLFWPETSEFVRMAATFGATIIPFGTVGEDDVAQIVLDVDDQMKIPFMKSQIEEWTKQYIKVRTGTQGEVGEVGNQPIHFLFYLPKFPGRFYYYFGKPIETKGRKQELRDKKKAHELYLEIKSEVENCLAYLKEKRENDPYRNILARLIYQATHGFTSQVPTFDL
;
A
#
# COMPACT_ATOMS: atom_id res chain seq x y z
N MET A 1 8.71 15.91 -19.26
CA MET A 1 8.78 17.32 -19.66
C MET A 1 9.05 18.16 -18.42
N PRO A 2 9.96 19.13 -18.49
CA PRO A 2 10.11 20.14 -17.44
C PRO A 2 8.87 21.05 -17.34
N ILE A 3 8.53 21.47 -16.13
CA ILE A 3 7.46 22.43 -15.82
C ILE A 3 8.08 23.60 -15.04
N GLY A 4 7.81 24.83 -15.48
CA GLY A 4 8.10 26.05 -14.73
C GLY A 4 9.44 26.73 -15.06
N LYS A 5 10.53 25.97 -15.31
CA LYS A 5 11.86 26.55 -15.61
C LYS A 5 12.39 26.31 -17.02
N ASP A 6 11.64 25.63 -17.89
CA ASP A 6 11.98 25.57 -19.30
C ASP A 6 11.68 26.90 -19.98
N GLN A 7 12.74 27.67 -20.26
CA GLN A 7 12.64 28.94 -21.00
C GLN A 7 13.00 28.79 -22.48
N LEU A 8 13.36 27.59 -22.94
CA LEU A 8 13.83 27.36 -24.30
C LEU A 8 12.71 26.87 -25.21
N LEU A 9 11.88 25.92 -24.74
CA LEU A 9 10.80 25.32 -25.52
C LEU A 9 9.44 25.41 -24.80
N PRO A 10 8.32 25.44 -25.55
CA PRO A 10 6.98 25.30 -25.00
C PRO A 10 6.70 23.83 -24.60
N SER A 11 7.47 23.34 -23.63
CA SER A 11 7.49 21.92 -23.24
C SER A 11 6.14 21.41 -22.74
N GLN A 12 5.32 22.27 -22.13
CA GLN A 12 3.98 21.91 -21.65
C GLN A 12 3.00 21.72 -22.80
N GLU A 13 2.91 22.71 -23.69
CA GLU A 13 2.02 22.68 -24.84
C GLU A 13 2.41 21.54 -25.80
N GLU A 14 3.71 21.38 -26.04
CA GLU A 14 4.22 20.30 -26.89
C GLU A 14 4.01 18.92 -26.25
N GLY A 15 4.19 18.79 -24.93
CA GLY A 15 3.88 17.57 -24.21
C GLY A 15 2.43 17.13 -24.37
N GLN A 16 1.49 18.07 -24.17
CA GLN A 16 0.06 17.81 -24.38
C GLN A 16 -0.26 17.43 -25.83
N ARG A 17 0.31 18.16 -26.80
CA ARG A 17 0.14 17.88 -28.23
C ARG A 17 0.63 16.48 -28.59
N LEU A 18 1.78 16.06 -28.07
CA LEU A 18 2.35 14.74 -28.29
C LEU A 18 1.49 13.64 -27.63
N THR A 19 0.95 13.87 -26.44
CA THR A 19 0.02 12.93 -25.80
C THR A 19 -1.23 12.71 -26.66
N SER A 20 -1.78 13.77 -27.27
CA SER A 20 -2.90 13.63 -28.21
C SER A 20 -2.52 12.95 -29.52
N ALA A 21 -1.30 13.15 -30.02
CA ALA A 21 -0.85 12.61 -31.31
C ALA A 21 -0.35 11.16 -31.23
N LEU A 22 0.18 10.73 -30.08
CA LEU A 22 0.84 9.44 -29.90
C LEU A 22 0.00 8.52 -28.99
N PRO A 23 -0.71 7.53 -29.55
CA PRO A 23 -1.71 6.72 -28.82
C PRO A 23 -1.16 5.77 -27.76
N LYS A 24 0.17 5.72 -27.57
CA LYS A 24 0.87 4.91 -26.55
C LYS A 24 1.92 5.72 -25.79
N SER A 25 1.79 7.04 -25.78
CA SER A 25 2.64 7.91 -25.00
C SER A 25 2.07 8.11 -23.60
N GLN A 26 2.96 8.32 -22.62
CA GLN A 26 2.60 8.76 -21.28
C GLN A 26 3.33 10.06 -21.01
N LEU A 27 2.61 11.05 -20.49
CA LEU A 27 3.22 12.28 -20.06
C LEU A 27 3.81 12.08 -18.66
N ARG A 28 5.05 12.57 -18.46
CA ARG A 28 5.68 12.68 -17.15
C ARG A 28 6.12 14.11 -16.97
N SER A 29 5.62 14.74 -15.92
CA SER A 29 5.96 16.11 -15.59
C SER A 29 7.03 16.16 -14.51
N PHE A 30 7.93 17.14 -14.62
CA PHE A 30 8.97 17.38 -13.64
C PHE A 30 8.95 18.86 -13.28
N GLU A 31 8.40 19.16 -12.12
CA GLU A 31 8.32 20.52 -11.60
C GLU A 31 9.71 21.05 -11.27
N ASP A 32 9.88 22.37 -11.45
CA ASP A 32 11.11 23.09 -11.11
C ASP A 32 12.38 22.64 -11.85
N HIS A 33 12.23 21.94 -12.97
CA HIS A 33 13.32 21.55 -13.87
C HIS A 33 13.33 22.36 -15.17
N GLY A 34 14.51 22.52 -15.75
CA GLY A 34 14.77 23.23 -16.99
C GLY A 34 14.82 22.33 -18.23
N HIS A 35 15.17 22.94 -19.36
CA HIS A 35 15.16 22.28 -20.67
C HIS A 35 16.05 21.01 -20.70
N PHE A 36 17.21 21.07 -20.03
CA PHE A 36 18.20 20.00 -20.02
C PHE A 36 17.93 19.00 -18.89
N LEU A 37 16.70 18.49 -18.83
CA LEU A 37 16.16 17.65 -17.76
C LEU A 37 17.10 16.52 -17.30
N PHE A 38 17.77 15.82 -18.23
CA PHE A 38 18.66 14.69 -17.91
C PHE A 38 20.10 15.08 -17.53
N LEU A 39 20.41 16.38 -17.52
CA LEU A 39 21.68 16.92 -17.02
C LEU A 39 21.52 17.58 -15.65
N GLU A 40 20.29 17.67 -15.14
CA GLU A 40 20.00 18.26 -13.84
C GLU A 40 20.12 17.23 -12.71
N ASP A 41 20.61 17.68 -11.56
CA ASP A 41 20.65 16.86 -10.35
C ASP A 41 19.22 16.48 -9.92
N GLY A 42 19.02 15.23 -9.50
CA GLY A 42 17.73 14.71 -9.05
C GLY A 42 16.88 14.04 -10.12
N VAL A 43 17.35 13.97 -11.38
CA VAL A 43 16.67 13.26 -12.46
C VAL A 43 17.47 12.05 -12.92
N ASP A 44 17.01 10.85 -12.54
CA ASP A 44 17.62 9.59 -12.99
C ASP A 44 16.76 8.90 -14.07
N LEU A 45 17.26 8.86 -15.30
CA LEU A 45 16.55 8.26 -16.44
C LEU A 45 16.25 6.77 -16.23
N VAL A 46 17.13 6.02 -15.56
CA VAL A 46 16.94 4.58 -15.32
C VAL A 46 15.78 4.35 -14.36
N THR A 47 15.70 5.15 -13.30
CA THR A 47 14.63 5.17 -12.29
C THR A 47 13.31 5.55 -12.94
N ILE A 48 13.29 6.54 -13.85
CA ILE A 48 12.10 6.91 -14.62
C ILE A 48 11.63 5.74 -15.50
N ILE A 49 12.53 5.10 -16.26
CA ILE A 49 12.20 3.95 -17.13
C ILE A 49 11.63 2.78 -16.30
N LYS A 50 12.20 2.54 -15.11
CA LYS A 50 11.77 1.51 -14.17
C LYS A 50 10.40 1.83 -13.57
N GLY A 51 10.21 3.04 -13.04
CA GLY A 51 8.95 3.49 -12.43
C GLY A 51 7.79 3.54 -13.41
N ALA A 52 8.05 4.00 -14.64
CA ALA A 52 7.08 4.02 -15.72
C ALA A 52 6.83 2.63 -16.35
N SER A 53 7.47 1.57 -15.85
CA SER A 53 7.29 0.18 -16.30
C SER A 53 7.64 -0.05 -17.78
N TYR A 54 8.57 0.73 -18.34
CA TYR A 54 9.04 0.55 -19.71
C TYR A 54 10.15 -0.50 -19.84
N TYR A 55 10.88 -0.78 -18.75
CA TYR A 55 11.85 -1.86 -18.72
C TYR A 55 11.15 -3.23 -18.72
N ARG A 56 11.49 -4.07 -19.70
CA ARG A 56 11.01 -5.46 -19.82
C ARG A 56 12.06 -6.31 -20.53
N ARG A 57 12.19 -7.58 -20.14
CA ARG A 57 13.12 -8.54 -20.76
C ARG A 57 12.48 -9.33 -21.89
N GLY A 58 11.15 -9.33 -21.97
CA GLY A 58 10.36 -10.06 -22.95
C GLY A 58 9.46 -9.18 -23.83
N LYS A 59 8.62 -9.86 -24.62
CA LYS A 59 7.64 -9.21 -25.53
C LYS A 59 6.57 -8.41 -24.77
N SER A 60 6.24 -8.82 -23.56
CA SER A 60 5.28 -8.19 -22.66
C SER A 60 5.92 -7.96 -21.29
N LEU A 61 5.49 -6.91 -20.60
CA LEU A 61 5.92 -6.60 -19.23
C LEU A 61 5.44 -7.69 -18.26
N ASP A 62 6.35 -8.15 -17.40
CA ASP A 62 6.08 -9.03 -16.28
C ASP A 62 6.54 -8.40 -14.95
N TYR A 63 5.59 -8.05 -14.10
CA TYR A 63 5.85 -7.35 -12.83
C TYR A 63 6.68 -8.15 -11.80
N ILE A 64 6.92 -9.44 -12.04
CA ILE A 64 7.73 -10.28 -11.16
C ILE A 64 9.10 -10.51 -11.80
N SER A 65 9.17 -11.01 -13.03
CA SER A 65 10.46 -11.35 -13.64
C SER A 65 11.22 -10.14 -14.19
N ASP A 66 10.53 -9.09 -14.63
CA ASP A 66 11.19 -7.86 -15.11
C ASP A 66 11.53 -6.90 -13.97
N PHE A 67 10.99 -7.12 -12.77
CA PHE A 67 11.23 -6.27 -11.62
C PHE A 67 12.71 -6.18 -11.25
N MET A 68 13.16 -4.96 -10.99
CA MET A 68 14.49 -4.65 -10.46
C MET A 68 14.30 -4.08 -9.06
N PRO A 69 14.91 -4.67 -8.02
CA PRO A 69 14.87 -4.10 -6.67
C PRO A 69 15.33 -2.64 -6.64
N PRO A 70 14.84 -1.82 -5.69
CA PRO A 70 15.37 -0.48 -5.48
C PRO A 70 16.86 -0.54 -5.13
N THR A 71 17.64 0.33 -5.76
CA THR A 71 19.00 0.65 -5.34
C THR A 71 18.97 1.37 -3.99
N ALA A 72 20.12 1.47 -3.32
CA ALA A 72 20.22 2.22 -2.06
C ALA A 72 19.85 3.69 -2.25
N THR A 73 20.22 4.30 -3.38
CA THR A 73 19.88 5.69 -3.72
C THR A 73 18.38 5.86 -3.90
N GLU A 74 17.76 5.06 -4.77
CA GLU A 74 16.29 5.09 -4.98
C GLU A 74 15.54 4.89 -3.66
N PHE A 75 15.99 3.94 -2.83
CA PHE A 75 15.37 3.70 -1.53
C PHE A 75 15.51 4.91 -0.59
N ASN A 76 16.71 5.47 -0.48
CA ASN A 76 16.96 6.59 0.43
C ASN A 76 16.19 7.83 0.01
N GLU A 77 16.12 8.15 -1.28
CA GLU A 77 15.33 9.28 -1.80
C GLU A 77 13.85 9.11 -1.46
N LEU A 78 13.26 7.97 -1.82
CA LEU A 78 11.85 7.68 -1.55
C LEU A 78 11.54 7.66 -0.04
N ASN A 79 12.48 7.17 0.77
CA ASN A 79 12.33 7.14 2.22
C ASN A 79 12.49 8.53 2.85
N GLU A 80 13.41 9.37 2.35
CA GLU A 80 13.59 10.75 2.82
C GLU A 80 12.38 11.63 2.48
N GLU A 81 11.80 11.50 1.28
CA GLU A 81 10.57 12.20 0.90
C GLU A 81 9.40 11.92 1.86
N ASN A 82 9.32 10.68 2.37
CA ASN A 82 8.27 10.24 3.30
C ASN A 82 8.75 10.23 4.77
N ARG A 83 9.96 10.74 5.05
CA ARG A 83 10.57 10.68 6.38
C ARG A 83 9.74 11.42 7.41
N TRP A 84 9.08 12.50 7.01
CA TRP A 84 8.18 13.25 7.86
C TRP A 84 7.08 12.36 8.46
N MET A 85 6.56 11.36 7.72
CA MET A 85 5.57 10.41 8.24
C MET A 85 6.18 9.56 9.35
N SER A 86 7.38 9.03 9.13
CA SER A 86 8.06 8.20 10.13
C SER A 86 8.45 9.00 11.38
N VAL A 87 8.86 10.27 11.22
CA VAL A 87 9.20 11.16 12.33
C VAL A 87 7.95 11.58 13.11
N LEU A 88 6.92 12.06 12.43
CA LEU A 88 5.70 12.54 13.08
C LEU A 88 4.90 11.38 13.68
N MET A 89 4.74 10.26 12.96
CA MET A 89 3.91 9.14 13.39
C MET A 89 4.66 8.12 14.24
N SER A 90 6.00 8.20 14.32
CA SER A 90 6.86 7.37 15.19
C SER A 90 6.41 5.90 15.28
N PRO A 91 6.47 5.14 14.17
CA PRO A 91 5.81 3.85 14.07
C PRO A 91 6.35 2.85 15.09
N VAL A 92 5.45 2.10 15.72
CA VAL A 92 5.78 1.00 16.63
C VAL A 92 5.53 -0.32 15.92
N MET A 93 6.60 -1.04 15.60
CA MET A 93 6.53 -2.37 15.01
C MET A 93 6.55 -3.42 16.12
N LEU A 94 5.56 -4.32 16.15
CA LEU A 94 5.50 -5.48 17.03
C LEU A 94 5.29 -6.75 16.20
N SER A 95 5.96 -7.84 16.56
CA SER A 95 5.77 -9.13 15.91
C SER A 95 5.77 -10.27 16.92
N THR A 96 5.10 -11.37 16.57
CA THR A 96 5.03 -12.58 17.41
C THR A 96 6.08 -13.60 16.99
N LEU A 97 6.90 -14.05 17.94
CA LEU A 97 7.87 -15.13 17.75
C LEU A 97 7.19 -16.50 17.65
N GLU A 98 7.94 -17.54 17.24
CA GLU A 98 7.43 -18.92 17.12
C GLU A 98 6.86 -19.49 18.42
N ASP A 99 7.43 -19.09 19.57
CA ASP A 99 6.98 -19.48 20.91
C ASP A 99 5.72 -18.72 21.39
N GLY A 100 5.21 -17.79 20.57
CA GLY A 100 4.04 -16.97 20.88
C GLY A 100 4.35 -15.67 21.62
N LYS A 101 5.62 -15.39 21.93
CA LYS A 101 6.00 -14.14 22.60
C LYS A 101 5.90 -12.95 21.65
N ILE A 102 5.21 -11.90 22.07
CA ILE A 102 5.20 -10.60 21.37
C ILE A 102 6.50 -9.87 21.68
N VAL A 103 7.17 -9.38 20.64
CA VAL A 103 8.41 -8.61 20.75
C VAL A 103 8.32 -7.33 19.93
N ARG A 104 9.12 -6.35 20.32
CA ARG A 104 9.32 -5.14 19.54
C ARG A 104 10.18 -5.43 18.31
N GLY A 105 9.83 -4.81 17.19
CA GLY A 105 10.44 -5.03 15.89
C GLY A 105 9.74 -6.12 15.09
N LEU A 106 10.39 -6.51 14.02
CA LEU A 106 9.92 -7.44 13.02
C LEU A 106 10.56 -8.82 13.15
N SER A 107 11.29 -9.14 14.22
CA SER A 107 12.00 -10.43 14.35
C SER A 107 11.12 -11.68 14.25
N GLY A 108 9.81 -11.57 14.54
CA GLY A 108 8.83 -12.66 14.36
C GLY A 108 8.47 -12.97 12.90
N ILE A 109 8.87 -12.13 11.94
CA ILE A 109 8.63 -12.38 10.52
C ILE A 109 9.61 -13.46 9.99
N PRO A 110 9.20 -14.48 9.22
CA PRO A 110 10.13 -15.40 8.59
C PRO A 110 11.05 -14.71 7.58
N SER A 111 12.36 -14.98 7.64
CA SER A 111 13.33 -14.42 6.69
C SER A 111 13.19 -15.00 5.28
N GLU A 112 12.70 -16.23 5.15
CA GLU A 112 12.53 -16.93 3.88
C GLU A 112 11.04 -17.04 3.52
N GLY A 113 10.74 -16.88 2.23
CA GLY A 113 9.39 -17.02 1.72
C GLY A 113 9.05 -18.39 1.13
N PRO A 114 7.79 -18.57 0.65
CA PRO A 114 6.80 -17.51 0.48
C PRO A 114 6.12 -17.11 1.79
N VAL A 115 6.01 -15.80 2.03
CA VAL A 115 5.25 -15.23 3.15
C VAL A 115 4.14 -14.35 2.60
N LEU A 116 2.93 -14.47 3.15
CA LEU A 116 1.78 -13.63 2.81
C LEU A 116 1.32 -12.86 4.04
N LEU A 117 1.55 -11.56 4.05
CA LEU A 117 1.00 -10.65 5.05
C LEU A 117 -0.43 -10.31 4.67
N VAL A 118 -1.37 -10.51 5.60
CA VAL A 118 -2.80 -10.28 5.40
C VAL A 118 -3.33 -9.39 6.52
N GLY A 119 -3.94 -8.25 6.20
CA GLY A 119 -4.37 -7.31 7.23
C GLY A 119 -5.42 -6.31 6.77
N TYR A 120 -5.71 -5.36 7.65
CA TYR A 120 -6.59 -4.21 7.41
C TYR A 120 -5.85 -3.11 6.64
N HIS A 121 -6.52 -2.52 5.64
CA HIS A 121 -5.98 -1.42 4.84
C HIS A 121 -6.44 -0.08 5.42
N ASN A 122 -5.51 0.68 6.00
CA ASN A 122 -5.85 2.00 6.55
C ASN A 122 -6.16 2.99 5.41
N LEU A 123 -6.79 4.10 5.78
CA LEU A 123 -7.12 5.24 4.95
C LEU A 123 -5.95 5.59 4.03
N MET A 124 -6.21 5.62 2.72
CA MET A 124 -5.25 5.91 1.65
C MET A 124 -4.00 5.00 1.60
N GLY A 125 -3.96 3.93 2.38
CA GLY A 125 -2.76 3.12 2.53
C GLY A 125 -1.64 3.82 3.30
N PHE A 126 -1.96 4.74 4.22
CA PHE A 126 -0.96 5.47 5.00
C PHE A 126 0.03 4.55 5.73
N GLU A 127 -0.42 3.37 6.14
CA GLU A 127 0.40 2.39 6.82
C GLU A 127 1.57 1.89 5.96
N VAL A 128 1.40 1.82 4.64
CA VAL A 128 2.39 1.26 3.71
C VAL A 128 3.64 2.14 3.65
N TYR A 129 3.50 3.46 3.78
CA TYR A 129 4.60 4.42 3.70
C TYR A 129 5.65 4.26 4.80
N THR A 130 5.29 3.73 5.96
CA THR A 130 6.28 3.41 7.01
C THR A 130 6.51 1.91 7.15
N MET A 131 5.51 1.06 6.85
CA MET A 131 5.68 -0.39 6.92
C MET A 131 6.70 -0.92 5.93
N VAL A 132 6.57 -0.59 4.63
CA VAL A 132 7.45 -1.15 3.59
C VAL A 132 8.92 -0.78 3.81
N PRO A 133 9.27 0.50 4.11
CA PRO A 133 10.66 0.84 4.44
C PRO A 133 11.19 0.11 5.67
N GLN A 134 10.39 -0.06 6.72
CA GLN A 134 10.84 -0.74 7.96
C GLN A 134 11.17 -2.22 7.72
N PHE A 135 10.39 -2.92 6.89
CA PHE A 135 10.72 -4.30 6.47
C PHE A 135 12.08 -4.36 5.76
N LEU A 136 12.37 -3.40 4.88
CA LEU A 136 13.64 -3.36 4.17
C LEU A 136 14.81 -2.96 5.08
N ILE A 137 14.59 -2.00 6.00
CA ILE A 137 15.59 -1.52 6.94
C ILE A 137 15.98 -2.63 7.93
N GLU A 138 15.00 -3.17 8.66
CA GLU A 138 15.21 -4.10 9.78
C GLU A 138 15.50 -5.52 9.32
N ARG A 139 14.82 -5.99 8.26
CA ARG A 139 14.84 -7.41 7.86
C ARG A 139 15.44 -7.66 6.49
N LYS A 140 15.78 -6.62 5.72
CA LYS A 140 16.19 -6.73 4.31
C LYS A 140 15.15 -7.46 3.46
N ILE A 141 13.88 -7.39 3.87
CA ILE A 141 12.75 -7.99 3.17
C ILE A 141 12.11 -6.91 2.30
N LEU A 142 12.02 -7.17 1.00
CA LEU A 142 11.25 -6.34 0.09
C LEU A 142 9.81 -6.84 0.04
N LEU A 143 8.90 -6.09 0.67
CA LEU A 143 7.49 -6.42 0.70
C LEU A 143 6.78 -6.05 -0.62
N ARG A 144 6.17 -7.04 -1.28
CA ARG A 144 5.52 -6.88 -2.59
C ARG A 144 4.01 -6.73 -2.44
N GLY A 145 3.51 -5.49 -2.48
CA GLY A 145 2.08 -5.17 -2.31
C GLY A 145 1.21 -5.45 -3.55
N LEU A 146 0.14 -6.23 -3.38
CA LEU A 146 -0.90 -6.41 -4.39
C LEU A 146 -1.82 -5.19 -4.41
N THR A 147 -1.68 -4.38 -5.46
CA THR A 147 -2.23 -3.02 -5.51
C THR A 147 -3.28 -2.87 -6.61
N HIS A 148 -4.25 -1.97 -6.43
CA HIS A 148 -5.30 -1.75 -7.41
C HIS A 148 -4.72 -1.34 -8.78
N PRO A 149 -5.16 -1.92 -9.92
CA PRO A 149 -4.57 -1.67 -11.24
C PRO A 149 -4.65 -0.21 -11.71
N ILE A 150 -5.49 0.60 -11.07
CA ILE A 150 -5.58 2.05 -11.30
C ILE A 150 -4.22 2.76 -11.16
N LEU A 151 -3.32 2.25 -10.31
CA LEU A 151 -1.99 2.84 -10.14
C LEU A 151 -1.00 2.46 -11.26
N PHE A 152 -1.44 1.69 -12.25
CA PHE A 152 -0.61 1.12 -13.32
C PHE A 152 -1.14 1.40 -14.73
N VAL A 153 -2.38 1.88 -14.85
CA VAL A 153 -3.06 2.05 -16.15
C VAL A 153 -3.34 3.53 -16.37
N ASP A 154 -2.97 4.01 -17.55
CA ASP A 154 -3.21 5.37 -18.01
C ASP A 154 -4.65 5.50 -18.55
N SER A 155 -5.31 6.64 -18.35
CA SER A 155 -6.57 6.88 -19.05
C SER A 155 -6.29 7.19 -20.48
N LYS A 156 -7.06 6.57 -21.37
CA LYS A 156 -6.97 6.80 -22.80
C LYS A 156 -7.36 8.23 -23.23
N ASP A 157 -8.03 9.00 -22.36
CA ASP A 157 -8.73 10.23 -22.74
C ASP A 157 -8.41 11.47 -21.88
N GLY A 158 -7.23 11.53 -21.25
CA GLY A 158 -6.74 12.78 -20.62
C GLY A 158 -7.49 13.25 -19.35
N GLY A 159 -8.30 12.39 -18.73
CA GLY A 159 -9.10 12.71 -17.54
C GLY A 159 -8.47 12.30 -16.21
N LEU A 160 -7.25 11.73 -16.20
CA LEU A 160 -6.60 11.21 -14.99
C LEU A 160 -5.41 12.06 -14.53
N PRO A 161 -5.16 12.09 -13.20
CA PRO A 161 -3.95 12.70 -12.65
C PRO A 161 -2.70 11.98 -13.15
N ASP A 162 -1.58 12.72 -13.21
CA ASP A 162 -0.25 12.21 -13.57
C ASP A 162 0.03 10.90 -12.82
N LEU A 163 0.51 9.88 -13.55
CA LEU A 163 0.90 8.59 -12.95
C LEU A 163 2.28 8.65 -12.28
N GLY A 164 3.05 9.71 -12.53
CA GLY A 164 4.38 9.96 -11.95
C GLY A 164 4.42 9.79 -10.42
N PRO A 165 3.53 10.40 -9.64
CA PRO A 165 3.43 10.18 -8.19
C PRO A 165 3.31 8.70 -7.78
N TYR A 166 2.74 7.84 -8.64
CA TYR A 166 2.57 6.41 -8.37
C TYR A 166 3.72 5.54 -8.87
N ASP A 167 4.68 6.09 -9.64
CA ASP A 167 5.89 5.37 -10.06
C ASP A 167 6.67 4.86 -8.82
N LYS A 168 6.61 5.59 -7.71
CA LYS A 168 7.24 5.26 -6.42
C LYS A 168 6.81 3.90 -5.88
N PHE A 169 5.51 3.58 -5.95
CA PHE A 169 5.00 2.27 -5.54
C PHE A 169 5.58 1.15 -6.41
N ARG A 170 5.72 1.39 -7.72
CA ARG A 170 6.29 0.41 -8.66
C ARG A 170 7.78 0.19 -8.44
N ILE A 171 8.53 1.26 -8.20
CA ILE A 171 9.96 1.20 -7.83
C ILE A 171 10.16 0.38 -6.55
N MET A 172 9.27 0.56 -5.58
CA MET A 172 9.26 -0.20 -4.32
C MET A 172 8.64 -1.61 -4.42
N GLY A 173 8.22 -2.05 -5.61
CA GLY A 173 7.80 -3.42 -5.86
C GLY A 173 6.30 -3.69 -5.74
N ALA A 174 5.44 -2.68 -5.77
CA ALA A 174 4.01 -2.88 -5.93
C ALA A 174 3.71 -3.62 -7.24
N VAL A 175 2.70 -4.50 -7.19
CA VAL A 175 2.30 -5.36 -8.31
C VAL A 175 0.79 -5.22 -8.51
N PRO A 176 0.27 -5.06 -9.74
CA PRO A 176 -1.16 -4.96 -9.94
C PRO A 176 -1.83 -6.28 -9.54
N VAL A 177 -2.88 -6.19 -8.73
CA VAL A 177 -3.58 -7.36 -8.21
C VAL A 177 -4.20 -8.17 -9.35
N SER A 178 -3.84 -9.44 -9.42
CA SER A 178 -4.44 -10.45 -10.30
C SER A 178 -4.08 -11.84 -9.80
N ALA A 179 -4.87 -12.86 -10.15
CA ALA A 179 -4.55 -14.25 -9.80
C ALA A 179 -3.19 -14.69 -10.36
N VAL A 180 -2.83 -14.23 -11.57
CA VAL A 180 -1.55 -14.55 -12.22
C VAL A 180 -0.38 -13.93 -11.48
N ASN A 181 -0.46 -12.65 -11.13
CA ASN A 181 0.63 -11.98 -10.40
C ASN A 181 0.77 -12.53 -8.98
N PHE A 182 -0.35 -12.81 -8.32
CA PHE A 182 -0.31 -13.40 -6.99
C PHE A 182 0.30 -14.81 -7.01
N TYR A 183 -0.06 -15.64 -8.00
CA TYR A 183 0.60 -16.92 -8.23
C TYR A 183 2.11 -16.75 -8.40
N LYS A 184 2.56 -15.80 -9.22
CA LYS A 184 3.99 -15.56 -9.49
C LYS A 184 4.76 -15.08 -8.25
N LEU A 185 4.14 -14.24 -7.42
CA LEU A 185 4.73 -13.81 -6.14
C LEU A 185 4.94 -15.01 -5.21
N MET A 186 3.93 -15.87 -5.07
CA MET A 186 4.04 -17.06 -4.23
C MET A 186 5.04 -18.08 -4.79
N SER A 187 5.03 -18.32 -6.11
CA SER A 187 5.95 -19.26 -6.76
C SER A 187 7.41 -18.82 -6.70
N SER A 188 7.65 -17.50 -6.68
CA SER A 188 8.99 -16.93 -6.55
C SER A 188 9.46 -16.79 -5.10
N LYS A 189 8.71 -17.36 -4.13
CA LYS A 189 9.01 -17.28 -2.70
C LYS A 189 9.11 -15.85 -2.17
N SER A 190 8.34 -14.93 -2.73
CA SER A 190 8.31 -13.52 -2.29
C SER A 190 7.61 -13.36 -0.94
N HIS A 191 7.93 -12.27 -0.24
CA HIS A 191 7.10 -11.70 0.82
C HIS A 191 6.05 -10.79 0.17
N ALA A 192 4.80 -11.22 0.15
CA ALA A 192 3.70 -10.47 -0.45
C ALA A 192 2.80 -9.83 0.61
N LEU A 193 2.19 -8.71 0.25
CA LEU A 193 1.23 -7.98 1.08
C LEU A 193 -0.14 -7.98 0.39
N LEU A 194 -1.17 -8.40 1.11
CA LEU A 194 -2.54 -8.48 0.64
C LEU A 194 -3.50 -7.84 1.63
N TYR A 195 -4.35 -6.96 1.11
CA TYR A 195 -5.50 -6.43 1.83
C TYR A 195 -6.78 -7.00 1.21
N PRO A 196 -7.46 -7.98 1.83
CA PRO A 196 -8.65 -8.58 1.23
C PRO A 196 -9.80 -7.60 1.04
N GLY A 197 -9.95 -6.55 1.86
CA GLY A 197 -10.92 -5.48 1.58
C GLY A 197 -10.47 -4.51 0.49
N GLY A 198 -9.16 -4.34 0.32
CA GLY A 198 -8.57 -3.53 -0.75
C GLY A 198 -9.05 -2.09 -0.70
N MET A 199 -9.41 -1.51 -1.85
CA MET A 199 -9.78 -0.09 -1.94
C MET A 199 -11.04 0.27 -1.14
N ARG A 200 -11.93 -0.69 -0.82
CA ARG A 200 -13.10 -0.45 0.04
C ARG A 200 -12.70 -0.10 1.47
N GLU A 201 -11.61 -0.68 1.97
CA GLU A 201 -11.02 -0.36 3.27
C GLU A 201 -10.17 0.91 3.16
N ALA A 202 -9.31 1.03 2.13
CA ALA A 202 -8.47 2.22 1.94
C ALA A 202 -9.26 3.53 1.76
N MET A 203 -10.50 3.43 1.30
CA MET A 203 -11.43 4.54 1.06
C MET A 203 -12.67 4.40 1.95
N HIS A 204 -12.49 3.91 3.17
CA HIS A 204 -13.58 3.74 4.14
C HIS A 204 -14.28 5.08 4.45
N ARG A 205 -15.53 4.99 4.87
CA ARG A 205 -16.36 6.15 5.24
C ARG A 205 -16.10 6.59 6.68
N LYS A 206 -16.73 7.70 7.09
CA LYS A 206 -16.70 8.16 8.48
C LYS A 206 -17.23 7.07 9.42
N GLY A 207 -16.51 6.79 10.50
CA GLY A 207 -16.94 5.79 11.50
C GLY A 207 -16.75 4.34 11.05
N GLU A 208 -16.03 4.11 9.95
CA GLU A 208 -15.67 2.79 9.46
C GLU A 208 -14.20 2.42 9.72
N GLU A 209 -13.46 3.26 10.47
CA GLU A 209 -12.08 3.01 10.86
C GLU A 209 -11.96 1.63 11.53
N TYR A 210 -10.96 0.86 11.13
CA TYR A 210 -10.66 -0.48 11.66
C TYR A 210 -11.73 -1.55 11.43
N LYS A 211 -12.66 -1.35 10.47
CA LYS A 211 -13.62 -2.39 10.06
C LYS A 211 -13.12 -3.16 8.84
N LEU A 212 -13.22 -4.49 8.90
CA LEU A 212 -12.83 -5.37 7.81
C LEU A 212 -13.97 -5.55 6.79
N PHE A 213 -13.80 -5.01 5.60
CA PHE A 213 -14.72 -5.16 4.47
C PHE A 213 -14.27 -6.25 3.51
N TRP A 214 -14.03 -7.44 4.08
CA TRP A 214 -13.55 -8.60 3.35
C TRP A 214 -14.66 -9.23 2.51
N PRO A 215 -14.37 -9.72 1.29
CA PRO A 215 -15.36 -10.39 0.45
C PRO A 215 -15.85 -11.68 1.11
N GLU A 216 -17.08 -12.12 0.81
CA GLU A 216 -17.59 -13.38 1.37
C GLU A 216 -16.78 -14.60 0.92
N THR A 217 -16.28 -14.55 -0.32
CA THR A 217 -15.43 -15.57 -0.89
C THR A 217 -14.09 -14.99 -1.32
N SER A 218 -13.01 -15.68 -0.96
CA SER A 218 -11.65 -15.32 -1.37
C SER A 218 -10.79 -16.54 -1.59
N GLU A 219 -10.04 -16.53 -2.69
CA GLU A 219 -9.23 -17.66 -3.12
C GLU A 219 -7.79 -17.60 -2.58
N PHE A 220 -7.46 -16.59 -1.76
CA PHE A 220 -6.06 -16.37 -1.39
C PHE A 220 -5.49 -17.48 -0.49
N VAL A 221 -6.32 -18.08 0.37
CA VAL A 221 -5.92 -19.18 1.25
C VAL A 221 -5.48 -20.38 0.42
N ARG A 222 -6.25 -20.71 -0.62
CA ARG A 222 -5.95 -21.84 -1.53
C ARG A 222 -4.67 -21.59 -2.32
N MET A 223 -4.45 -20.34 -2.76
CA MET A 223 -3.22 -19.94 -3.43
C MET A 223 -2.01 -20.05 -2.48
N ALA A 224 -2.09 -19.49 -1.28
CA ALA A 224 -1.05 -19.58 -0.26
C ALA A 224 -0.68 -21.05 0.05
N ALA A 225 -1.69 -21.88 0.30
CA ALA A 225 -1.53 -23.31 0.56
C ALA A 225 -0.91 -24.09 -0.61
N THR A 226 -1.18 -23.67 -1.84
CA THR A 226 -0.60 -24.32 -3.04
C THR A 226 0.91 -24.25 -3.06
N PHE A 227 1.49 -23.19 -2.48
CA PHE A 227 2.93 -22.94 -2.38
C PHE A 227 3.49 -23.17 -0.98
N GLY A 228 2.65 -23.56 -0.02
CA GLY A 228 3.04 -23.73 1.39
C GLY A 228 3.53 -22.42 2.02
N ALA A 229 2.88 -21.30 1.68
CA ALA A 229 3.23 -20.00 2.21
C ALA A 229 2.88 -19.87 3.70
N THR A 230 3.70 -19.18 4.45
CA THR A 230 3.38 -18.77 5.81
C THR A 230 2.49 -17.52 5.74
N ILE A 231 1.29 -17.59 6.30
CA ILE A 231 0.37 -16.45 6.37
C ILE A 231 0.61 -15.72 7.69
N ILE A 232 0.76 -14.40 7.64
CA ILE A 232 0.92 -13.56 8.82
C ILE A 232 -0.27 -12.60 8.89
N PRO A 233 -1.26 -12.86 9.76
CA PRO A 233 -2.30 -11.88 10.04
C PRO A 233 -1.69 -10.66 10.75
N PHE A 234 -2.10 -9.46 10.38
CA PHE A 234 -1.61 -8.26 11.04
C PHE A 234 -2.67 -7.15 11.13
N GLY A 235 -2.53 -6.31 12.16
CA GLY A 235 -3.33 -5.10 12.35
C GLY A 235 -2.46 -3.85 12.32
N THR A 236 -3.03 -2.74 11.86
CA THR A 236 -2.44 -1.41 11.98
C THR A 236 -3.44 -0.42 12.56
N VAL A 237 -2.99 0.40 13.51
CA VAL A 237 -3.81 1.39 14.21
C VAL A 237 -3.06 2.72 14.29
N GLY A 238 -3.76 3.84 14.07
CA GLY A 238 -3.19 5.19 14.13
C GLY A 238 -3.70 6.18 13.07
N GLU A 239 -4.49 5.73 12.10
CA GLU A 239 -5.02 6.62 11.04
C GLU A 239 -5.92 7.71 11.63
N ASP A 240 -6.74 7.36 12.62
CA ASP A 240 -7.65 8.23 13.36
C ASP A 240 -6.92 9.25 14.24
N ASP A 241 -5.65 9.01 14.53
CA ASP A 241 -4.77 9.95 15.23
C ASP A 241 -4.11 10.95 14.27
N VAL A 242 -4.10 10.67 12.97
CA VAL A 242 -3.39 11.47 11.96
C VAL A 242 -4.35 12.29 11.11
N ALA A 243 -5.51 11.75 10.75
CA ALA A 243 -6.45 12.40 9.85
C ALA A 243 -7.88 12.26 10.36
N GLN A 244 -8.70 13.26 10.05
CA GLN A 244 -10.15 13.23 10.21
C GLN A 244 -10.81 13.36 8.85
N ILE A 245 -11.68 12.41 8.49
CA ILE A 245 -12.47 12.49 7.26
C ILE A 245 -13.51 13.60 7.39
N VAL A 246 -13.48 14.57 6.46
CA VAL A 246 -14.42 15.70 6.40
C VAL A 246 -15.54 15.44 5.39
N LEU A 247 -15.23 14.90 4.21
CA LEU A 247 -16.23 14.46 3.23
C LEU A 247 -15.85 13.06 2.76
N ASP A 248 -16.71 12.08 3.08
CA ASP A 248 -16.63 10.75 2.49
C ASP A 248 -17.46 10.70 1.20
N VAL A 249 -17.50 9.53 0.56
CA VAL A 249 -18.26 9.31 -0.67
C VAL A 249 -19.75 9.61 -0.50
N ASP A 250 -20.35 9.31 0.64
CA ASP A 250 -21.79 9.48 0.85
C ASP A 250 -22.15 10.97 0.91
N ASP A 251 -21.28 11.80 1.48
CA ASP A 251 -21.43 13.25 1.46
C ASP A 251 -21.19 13.84 0.07
N GLN A 252 -20.16 13.37 -0.64
CA GLN A 252 -19.85 13.84 -1.99
C GLN A 252 -20.97 13.52 -2.99
N MET A 253 -21.61 12.36 -2.86
CA MET A 253 -22.74 11.96 -3.72
C MET A 253 -23.98 12.86 -3.55
N LYS A 254 -24.07 13.65 -2.48
CA LYS A 254 -25.14 14.65 -2.27
C LYS A 254 -24.84 15.97 -3.01
N ILE A 255 -23.61 16.17 -3.48
CA ILE A 255 -23.16 17.38 -4.19
C ILE A 255 -23.21 17.11 -5.70
N PRO A 256 -24.08 17.78 -6.49
CA PRO A 256 -24.33 17.39 -7.88
C PRO A 256 -23.09 17.27 -8.77
N PHE A 257 -22.17 18.24 -8.70
CA PHE A 257 -20.97 18.21 -9.55
C PHE A 257 -20.00 17.08 -9.15
N MET A 258 -19.82 16.83 -7.85
CA MET A 258 -18.97 15.74 -7.35
C MET A 258 -19.57 14.39 -7.70
N LYS A 259 -20.90 14.24 -7.55
CA LYS A 259 -21.62 13.03 -7.97
C LYS A 259 -21.37 12.71 -9.44
N SER A 260 -21.57 13.68 -10.34
CA SER A 260 -21.35 13.47 -11.78
C SER A 260 -19.91 13.06 -12.08
N GLN A 261 -18.94 13.70 -11.41
CA GLN A 261 -17.52 13.38 -11.56
C GLN A 261 -17.16 11.97 -11.06
N ILE A 262 -17.65 11.57 -9.88
CA ILE A 262 -17.45 10.23 -9.31
C ILE A 262 -18.07 9.16 -10.22
N GLU A 263 -19.27 9.40 -10.75
CA GLU A 263 -19.94 8.48 -11.68
C GLU A 263 -19.17 8.34 -12.99
N GLU A 264 -18.62 9.43 -13.52
CA GLU A 264 -17.79 9.42 -14.73
C GLU A 264 -16.50 8.65 -14.52
N TRP A 265 -15.74 8.98 -13.47
CA TRP A 265 -14.53 8.27 -13.09
C TRP A 265 -14.83 6.79 -12.91
N THR A 266 -15.78 6.42 -12.05
CA THR A 266 -16.11 5.01 -11.76
C THR A 266 -16.46 4.21 -13.02
N LYS A 267 -17.08 4.82 -14.05
CA LYS A 267 -17.37 4.15 -15.34
C LYS A 267 -16.12 3.89 -16.17
N GLN A 268 -15.11 4.75 -16.10
CA GLN A 268 -13.90 4.66 -16.90
C GLN A 268 -12.93 3.57 -16.39
N TYR A 269 -13.04 3.15 -15.13
CA TYR A 269 -12.08 2.21 -14.54
C TYR A 269 -12.47 0.74 -14.61
N ILE A 270 -11.44 -0.10 -14.65
CA ILE A 270 -11.55 -1.56 -14.61
C ILE A 270 -12.01 -2.00 -13.22
N LYS A 271 -13.16 -2.67 -13.17
CA LYS A 271 -13.61 -3.36 -11.95
C LYS A 271 -12.73 -4.59 -11.71
N VAL A 272 -11.94 -4.56 -10.64
CA VAL A 272 -11.05 -5.68 -10.24
C VAL A 272 -11.86 -6.91 -9.79
N ARG A 273 -13.12 -6.71 -9.40
CA ARG A 273 -14.03 -7.75 -8.91
C ARG A 273 -15.28 -7.82 -9.79
N THR A 274 -15.11 -8.26 -11.03
CA THR A 274 -16.25 -8.72 -11.85
C THR A 274 -16.62 -10.13 -11.40
N GLY A 275 -17.59 -10.25 -10.49
CA GLY A 275 -18.14 -11.55 -10.13
C GLY A 275 -18.72 -12.27 -11.36
N THR A 276 -18.61 -13.60 -11.38
CA THR A 276 -19.52 -14.44 -12.16
C THR A 276 -20.94 -14.19 -11.66
N GLN A 277 -21.84 -13.74 -12.54
CA GLN A 277 -23.29 -13.61 -12.38
C GLN A 277 -23.81 -13.38 -10.94
N GLY A 278 -24.16 -12.13 -10.61
CA GLY A 278 -25.23 -11.85 -9.64
C GLY A 278 -24.85 -11.28 -8.28
N GLU A 279 -23.61 -11.36 -7.81
CA GLU A 279 -23.22 -10.82 -6.49
C GLU A 279 -22.21 -9.68 -6.63
N VAL A 280 -22.70 -8.51 -7.03
CA VAL A 280 -21.98 -7.25 -6.81
C VAL A 280 -22.24 -6.86 -5.35
N GLY A 281 -21.63 -7.60 -4.42
CA GLY A 281 -21.66 -7.25 -2.99
C GLY A 281 -20.96 -5.92 -2.71
N GLU A 282 -21.03 -5.45 -1.46
CA GLU A 282 -20.50 -4.14 -1.01
C GLU A 282 -19.03 -3.89 -1.41
N VAL A 283 -18.23 -4.94 -1.53
CA VAL A 283 -16.80 -4.85 -1.87
C VAL A 283 -16.53 -4.78 -3.38
N GLY A 284 -17.52 -5.09 -4.22
CA GLY A 284 -17.41 -5.08 -5.69
C GLY A 284 -17.78 -3.74 -6.33
N ASN A 285 -18.60 -2.92 -5.65
CA ASN A 285 -18.95 -1.58 -6.07
C ASN A 285 -18.09 -0.56 -5.30
N GLN A 286 -16.97 -0.14 -5.88
CA GLN A 286 -16.02 0.80 -5.26
C GLN A 286 -16.05 2.11 -6.06
N PRO A 287 -16.86 3.11 -5.65
CA PRO A 287 -16.87 4.41 -6.31
C PRO A 287 -15.50 5.06 -6.18
N ILE A 288 -14.96 5.53 -7.29
CA ILE A 288 -13.68 6.23 -7.30
C ILE A 288 -13.94 7.70 -7.04
N HIS A 289 -13.43 8.15 -5.90
CA HIS A 289 -13.68 9.47 -5.35
C HIS A 289 -12.41 10.01 -4.70
N PHE A 290 -12.38 11.32 -4.49
CA PHE A 290 -11.33 11.95 -3.69
C PHE A 290 -11.68 11.86 -2.21
N LEU A 291 -10.68 11.69 -1.35
CA LEU A 291 -10.87 11.79 0.09
C LEU A 291 -10.55 13.21 0.54
N PHE A 292 -11.50 13.83 1.25
CA PHE A 292 -11.28 15.10 1.91
C PHE A 292 -11.09 14.86 3.40
N TYR A 293 -9.89 15.15 3.90
CA TYR A 293 -9.52 14.98 5.29
C TYR A 293 -8.78 16.20 5.82
N LEU A 294 -8.84 16.39 7.14
CA LEU A 294 -8.03 17.37 7.84
C LEU A 294 -6.95 16.65 8.65
N PRO A 295 -5.69 17.13 8.63
CA PRO A 295 -4.67 16.61 9.51
C PRO A 295 -5.04 16.91 10.97
N LYS A 296 -4.81 15.94 11.84
CA LYS A 296 -4.95 16.07 13.29
C LYS A 296 -3.58 16.28 13.93
N PHE A 297 -3.59 16.64 15.21
CA PHE A 297 -2.37 16.63 16.02
C PHE A 297 -1.87 15.19 16.14
N PRO A 298 -0.73 14.83 15.51
CA PRO A 298 -0.47 13.45 15.15
C PRO A 298 -0.17 12.60 16.38
N GLY A 299 -0.90 11.50 16.49
CA GLY A 299 -0.59 10.41 17.41
C GLY A 299 0.54 9.52 16.86
N ARG A 300 0.44 8.20 17.05
CA ARG A 300 1.39 7.23 16.48
C ARG A 300 0.70 6.22 15.58
N PHE A 301 1.50 5.60 14.71
CA PHE A 301 1.14 4.35 14.09
C PHE A 301 1.68 3.16 14.88
N TYR A 302 0.84 2.14 15.05
CA TYR A 302 1.17 0.89 15.69
C TYR A 302 0.87 -0.26 14.74
N TYR A 303 1.79 -1.20 14.65
CA TYR A 303 1.72 -2.37 13.79
C TYR A 303 1.90 -3.60 14.66
N TYR A 304 1.04 -4.59 14.48
CA TYR A 304 1.17 -5.86 15.16
C TYR A 304 1.00 -6.99 14.16
N PHE A 305 2.12 -7.69 13.92
CA PHE A 305 2.17 -8.90 13.12
C PHE A 305 1.97 -10.10 14.04
N GLY A 306 0.78 -10.71 13.92
CA GLY A 306 0.34 -11.82 14.75
C GLY A 306 1.11 -13.11 14.48
N LYS A 307 0.61 -14.20 15.09
CA LYS A 307 1.27 -15.50 15.02
C LYS A 307 1.30 -16.02 13.56
N PRO A 308 2.45 -16.51 13.07
CA PRO A 308 2.54 -17.15 11.76
C PRO A 308 1.62 -18.37 11.64
N ILE A 309 0.87 -18.45 10.55
CA ILE A 309 -0.04 -19.56 10.21
C ILE A 309 0.58 -20.35 9.06
N GLU A 310 1.03 -21.56 9.35
CA GLU A 310 1.66 -22.45 8.39
C GLU A 310 0.64 -23.15 7.49
N THR A 311 0.82 -23.00 6.17
CA THR A 311 0.03 -23.75 5.16
C THR A 311 0.82 -24.87 4.50
N LYS A 312 2.12 -24.99 4.79
CA LYS A 312 2.97 -26.06 4.30
C LYS A 312 2.40 -27.43 4.69
N GLY A 313 2.29 -28.33 3.72
CA GLY A 313 1.67 -29.65 3.91
C GLY A 313 0.13 -29.67 3.88
N ARG A 314 -0.54 -28.52 3.92
CA ARG A 314 -2.02 -28.41 3.95
C ARG A 314 -2.66 -28.26 2.57
N LYS A 315 -1.90 -28.40 1.47
CA LYS A 315 -2.38 -28.22 0.09
C LYS A 315 -3.58 -29.11 -0.26
N GLN A 316 -3.59 -30.37 0.14
CA GLN A 316 -4.70 -31.29 -0.18
C GLN A 316 -5.93 -31.01 0.69
N GLU A 317 -5.71 -30.70 1.97
CA GLU A 317 -6.76 -30.28 2.91
C GLU A 317 -7.48 -29.03 2.40
N LEU A 318 -6.71 -27.99 2.05
CA LEU A 318 -7.21 -26.68 1.65
C LEU A 318 -7.65 -26.61 0.18
N ARG A 319 -7.66 -27.75 -0.55
CA ARG A 319 -8.40 -27.85 -1.82
C ARG A 319 -9.92 -27.89 -1.59
N ASP A 320 -10.36 -28.38 -0.43
CA ASP A 320 -11.74 -28.34 0.00
C ASP A 320 -12.15 -26.88 0.27
N LYS A 321 -13.21 -26.42 -0.41
CA LYS A 321 -13.69 -25.04 -0.31
C LYS A 321 -14.14 -24.70 1.11
N LYS A 322 -14.75 -25.64 1.83
CA LYS A 322 -15.21 -25.43 3.20
C LYS A 322 -14.03 -25.24 4.14
N LYS A 323 -13.02 -26.12 4.08
CA LYS A 323 -11.81 -25.99 4.91
C LYS A 323 -11.00 -24.73 4.60
N ALA A 324 -10.89 -24.38 3.31
CA ALA A 324 -10.25 -23.13 2.92
C ALA A 324 -11.02 -21.90 3.45
N HIS A 325 -12.35 -21.96 3.49
CA HIS A 325 -13.18 -20.90 4.05
C HIS A 325 -13.10 -20.83 5.58
N GLU A 326 -13.01 -21.97 6.28
CA GLU A 326 -12.77 -22.01 7.72
C GLU A 326 -11.45 -21.30 8.09
N LEU A 327 -10.36 -21.62 7.38
CA LEU A 327 -9.07 -20.94 7.56
C LEU A 327 -9.14 -19.45 7.15
N TYR A 328 -9.92 -19.09 6.14
CA TYR A 328 -10.15 -17.70 5.77
C TYR A 328 -10.79 -16.90 6.90
N LEU A 329 -11.81 -17.45 7.56
CA LEU A 329 -12.47 -16.83 8.71
C LEU A 329 -11.55 -16.76 9.93
N GLU A 330 -10.74 -17.80 10.17
CA GLU A 330 -9.69 -17.80 11.20
C GLU A 330 -8.71 -16.65 10.98
N ILE A 331 -8.17 -16.48 9.77
CA ILE A 331 -7.25 -15.38 9.45
C ILE A 331 -7.93 -14.02 9.63
N LYS A 332 -9.20 -13.88 9.22
CA LYS A 332 -9.97 -12.65 9.44
C LYS A 332 -10.09 -12.32 10.93
N SER A 333 -10.43 -13.32 11.75
CA SER A 333 -10.54 -13.16 13.20
C SER A 333 -9.21 -12.81 13.84
N GLU A 334 -8.10 -13.39 13.38
CA GLU A 334 -6.75 -13.05 13.85
C GLU A 334 -6.37 -11.60 13.52
N VAL A 335 -6.77 -11.08 12.35
CA VAL A 335 -6.59 -9.66 12.01
C VAL A 335 -7.41 -8.77 12.94
N GLU A 336 -8.67 -9.13 13.23
CA GLU A 336 -9.52 -8.41 14.19
C GLU A 336 -8.91 -8.43 15.60
N ASN A 337 -8.35 -9.56 16.04
CA ASN A 337 -7.64 -9.68 17.31
C ASN A 337 -6.41 -8.77 17.36
N CYS A 338 -5.63 -8.70 16.27
CA CYS A 338 -4.48 -7.80 16.18
C CYS A 338 -4.90 -6.33 16.30
N LEU A 339 -5.98 -5.93 15.62
CA LEU A 339 -6.54 -4.58 15.73
C LEU A 339 -7.04 -4.28 17.14
N ALA A 340 -7.75 -5.23 17.77
CA ALA A 340 -8.26 -5.08 19.13
C ALA A 340 -7.12 -4.88 20.14
N TYR A 341 -6.08 -5.73 20.07
CA TYR A 341 -4.88 -5.62 20.89
C TYR A 341 -4.23 -4.23 20.77
N LEU A 342 -4.03 -3.75 19.55
CA LEU A 342 -3.42 -2.44 19.30
C LEU A 342 -4.29 -1.28 19.79
N LYS A 343 -5.60 -1.35 19.58
CA LYS A 343 -6.56 -0.34 20.05
C LYS A 343 -6.57 -0.25 21.57
N GLU A 344 -6.44 -1.37 22.28
CA GLU A 344 -6.35 -1.38 23.74
C GLU A 344 -5.00 -0.85 24.22
N LYS A 345 -3.89 -1.41 23.71
CA LYS A 345 -2.55 -1.09 24.20
C LYS A 345 -2.15 0.36 23.94
N ARG A 346 -2.53 0.95 22.80
CA ARG A 346 -2.19 2.34 22.47
C ARG A 346 -2.75 3.36 23.45
N GLU A 347 -3.85 3.06 24.14
CA GLU A 347 -4.43 3.96 25.14
C GLU A 347 -3.53 4.14 26.36
N ASN A 348 -2.61 3.18 26.59
CA ASN A 348 -1.63 3.21 27.65
C ASN A 348 -0.23 3.66 27.17
N ASP A 349 -0.05 4.10 25.91
CA ASP A 349 1.24 4.61 25.43
C ASP A 349 1.47 6.06 25.91
N PRO A 350 2.41 6.32 26.85
CA PRO A 350 2.70 7.68 27.31
C PRO A 350 3.28 8.57 26.20
N TYR A 351 3.76 7.97 25.11
CA TYR A 351 4.33 8.63 23.94
C TYR A 351 3.39 8.65 22.74
N ARG A 352 2.09 8.29 22.90
CA ARG A 352 1.09 8.41 21.83
C ARG A 352 1.02 9.83 21.29
N ASN A 353 1.11 10.84 22.15
CA ASN A 353 1.09 12.25 21.77
C ASN A 353 2.48 12.75 21.31
N ILE A 354 2.53 13.51 20.21
CA ILE A 354 3.80 14.04 19.67
C ILE A 354 4.57 14.95 20.64
N LEU A 355 3.92 15.71 21.53
CA LEU A 355 4.62 16.55 22.52
C LEU A 355 5.46 15.71 23.48
N ALA A 356 4.92 14.60 23.97
CA ALA A 356 5.66 13.68 24.85
C ALA A 356 6.88 13.10 24.13
N ARG A 357 6.76 12.80 22.83
CA ARG A 357 7.87 12.33 21.99
C ARG A 357 8.95 13.40 21.81
N LEU A 358 8.55 14.64 21.53
CA LEU A 358 9.49 15.75 21.33
C LEU A 358 10.28 16.04 22.61
N ILE A 359 9.64 15.99 23.79
CA ILE A 359 10.32 16.14 25.09
C ILE A 359 11.32 15.01 25.30
N TYR A 360 10.94 13.76 25.03
CA TYR A 360 11.84 12.62 25.11
C TYR A 360 13.05 12.76 24.17
N GLN A 361 12.81 13.17 22.92
CA GLN A 361 13.85 13.36 21.92
C GLN A 361 14.78 14.55 22.25
N ALA A 362 14.24 15.63 22.81
CA ALA A 362 15.06 16.76 23.25
C ALA A 362 16.03 16.38 24.39
N THR A 363 15.67 15.37 25.20
CA THR A 363 16.48 14.92 26.35
C THR A 363 17.41 13.75 26.01
N HIS A 364 17.03 12.89 25.06
CA HIS A 364 17.75 11.66 24.72
C HIS A 364 18.37 11.67 23.31
N GLY A 365 18.13 12.72 22.53
CA GLY A 365 18.55 12.85 21.13
C GLY A 365 17.43 12.50 20.13
N PHE A 366 17.37 13.21 19.01
CA PHE A 366 16.33 13.05 17.97
C PHE A 366 16.41 11.73 17.18
N THR A 367 17.54 11.01 17.28
CA THR A 367 17.74 9.68 16.69
C THR A 367 17.38 8.55 17.64
N SER A 368 17.10 8.84 18.91
CA SER A 368 16.80 7.83 19.91
C SER A 368 15.45 7.18 19.67
N GLN A 369 15.40 5.86 19.85
CA GLN A 369 14.17 5.10 19.71
C GLN A 369 13.22 5.46 20.86
N VAL A 370 12.12 6.15 20.53
CA VAL A 370 11.10 6.54 21.51
C VAL A 370 10.44 5.27 22.10
N PRO A 371 10.31 5.14 23.43
CA PRO A 371 9.63 4.01 24.06
C PRO A 371 8.14 3.95 23.68
N THR A 372 7.47 2.89 24.08
CA THR A 372 6.01 2.70 23.90
C THR A 372 5.45 2.00 25.14
N PHE A 373 4.21 1.52 25.08
CA PHE A 373 3.61 0.73 26.15
C PHE A 373 4.38 -0.58 26.42
N ASP A 374 4.19 -1.13 27.62
CA ASP A 374 4.75 -2.44 27.99
C ASP A 374 4.03 -3.59 27.28
N LEU A 375 4.82 -4.57 26.81
CA LEU A 375 4.36 -5.75 26.09
C LEU A 375 3.69 -6.77 27.00
#